data_AF-G0R662-F1
#
_entry.id   AF-G0R662-F1
#
_cell.length_a   1.000
_cell.length_b   1.000
_cell.length_c   1.000
_cell.angle_alpha   90.00
_cell.angle_beta   90.00
_cell.angle_gamma   90.00
#
_symmetry.space_group_name_H-M   'P 1'
#
loop_
_entity.id
_entity.type
_entity.pdbx_description
1 polymer ?
#
loop_
_entity_poly.entity_id
_entity_poly.type
_entity_poly.pdbx_seq_one_letter_code
_entity_poly.pdbx_strand_id
1 'polypeptide(L)'
;MKKVHIQSQLPIEHFKEHIHVDFANPFLGGGVLSSGLIQEEIRFITFPECIVSMIFFEKLEDNEAAIIYGAEQFSQYKGYGKSFQFNGDFTEKYNVIQGEKNIIDTVLVAIDAIHFQQEQINLQYNEFFRNREIIKALAGFEGIKIEEQNNFANQKKSIVTGNWGCGYFKGDKELKFMIQWICASLSQRDMIFCTYNDKDQEFRTNEIYEILKDKYTDQVYLIFKEYYQLQKQAQGKQIISLFNFIIQLAH
;
A
#
# COMPACT_ATOMS: atom_id res chain seq x y z
N MET A 1 18.18 -0.44 2.07
CA MET A 1 16.74 -0.31 1.72
C MET A 1 16.47 1.14 1.31
N LYS A 2 15.31 1.48 0.70
CA LYS A 2 14.92 2.89 0.46
C LYS A 2 14.36 3.55 1.73
N LYS A 3 14.29 4.88 1.76
CA LYS A 3 13.86 5.62 2.94
C LYS A 3 12.36 5.38 3.19
N VAL A 4 11.98 5.30 4.46
CA VAL A 4 10.58 5.25 4.86
C VAL A 4 10.29 6.40 5.83
N HIS A 5 9.17 7.08 5.61
CA HIS A 5 8.57 7.97 6.59
C HIS A 5 7.30 7.30 7.13
N ILE A 6 7.28 6.92 8.40
CA ILE A 6 6.12 6.30 9.05
C ILE A 6 5.37 7.37 9.84
N GLN A 7 4.05 7.41 9.71
CA GLN A 7 3.21 8.40 10.37
C GLN A 7 1.78 7.88 10.62
N SER A 8 1.13 8.32 11.70
CA SER A 8 -0.23 7.91 12.04
C SER A 8 -1.32 8.95 11.74
N GLN A 9 -0.99 10.20 11.46
CA GLN A 9 -1.95 11.30 11.56
C GLN A 9 -2.77 11.53 10.28
N LEU A 10 -2.11 11.41 9.13
CA LEU A 10 -2.66 11.79 7.85
C LEU A 10 -3.03 10.55 7.02
N PRO A 11 -4.15 10.57 6.29
CA PRO A 11 -4.48 9.51 5.34
C PRO A 11 -3.65 9.65 4.05
N ILE A 12 -3.69 8.62 3.20
CA ILE A 12 -2.89 8.53 1.97
C ILE A 12 -3.15 9.73 1.05
N GLU A 13 -4.42 10.09 0.85
CA GLU A 13 -4.84 11.15 -0.08
C GLU A 13 -4.39 12.55 0.33
N HIS A 14 -3.89 12.74 1.55
CA HIS A 14 -3.35 14.01 2.02
C HIS A 14 -1.96 14.32 1.42
N PHE A 15 -1.23 13.30 0.98
CA PHE A 15 0.13 13.44 0.48
C PHE A 15 0.17 13.75 -1.02
N LYS A 16 -0.16 14.99 -1.39
CA LYS A 16 -0.14 15.45 -2.78
C LYS A 16 1.20 15.17 -3.48
N GLU A 17 1.15 15.07 -4.80
CA GLU A 17 2.33 14.90 -5.68
C GLU A 17 3.09 13.57 -5.46
N HIS A 18 2.49 12.60 -4.79
CA HIS A 18 3.04 11.27 -4.59
C HIS A 18 2.25 10.19 -5.32
N ILE A 19 2.72 8.95 -5.23
CA ILE A 19 1.99 7.77 -5.70
C ILE A 19 1.13 7.25 -4.57
N HIS A 20 -0.18 7.19 -4.76
CA HIS A 20 -1.10 6.67 -3.75
C HIS A 20 -1.42 5.22 -4.04
N VAL A 21 -1.29 4.37 -3.01
CA VAL A 21 -1.74 2.99 -3.11
C VAL A 21 -3.22 2.91 -2.79
N ASP A 22 -3.97 2.28 -3.69
CA ASP A 22 -5.34 1.86 -3.49
C ASP A 22 -5.36 0.39 -3.04
N PHE A 23 -5.98 0.14 -1.89
CA PHE A 23 -6.10 -1.19 -1.28
C PHE A 23 -7.27 -1.94 -1.94
N ALA A 24 -7.06 -2.25 -3.21
CA ALA A 24 -8.11 -2.62 -4.13
C ALA A 24 -8.72 -3.99 -3.86
N ASN A 25 -9.92 -4.19 -4.37
CA ASN A 25 -10.45 -5.48 -4.76
C ASN A 25 -9.86 -5.88 -6.13
N PRO A 26 -9.70 -7.18 -6.45
CA PRO A 26 -9.28 -7.59 -7.80
C PRO A 26 -10.24 -7.09 -8.89
N PHE A 27 -11.51 -6.83 -8.58
CA PHE A 27 -12.39 -6.02 -9.41
C PHE A 27 -12.35 -4.57 -8.91
N LEU A 28 -11.71 -3.68 -9.68
CA LEU A 28 -11.51 -2.29 -9.26
C LEU A 28 -12.79 -1.60 -8.79
N GLY A 29 -12.63 -0.72 -7.80
CA GLY A 29 -13.72 0.01 -7.16
C GLY A 29 -14.52 -0.83 -6.18
N GLY A 30 -14.27 -2.15 -6.09
CA GLY A 30 -14.87 -3.03 -5.10
C GLY A 30 -16.39 -2.83 -4.96
N GLY A 31 -16.82 -2.42 -3.78
CA GLY A 31 -18.22 -2.19 -3.46
C GLY A 31 -18.74 -0.78 -3.75
N VAL A 32 -18.03 0.09 -4.48
CA VAL A 32 -18.32 1.54 -4.55
C VAL A 32 -19.73 1.88 -5.06
N LEU A 33 -20.28 1.06 -5.97
CA LEU A 33 -21.64 1.21 -6.49
C LEU A 33 -22.70 0.48 -5.65
N SER A 34 -22.32 -0.02 -4.47
CA SER A 34 -23.17 -0.82 -3.60
C SER A 34 -23.07 -0.38 -2.13
N SER A 35 -22.46 -1.19 -1.26
CA SER A 35 -22.36 -0.95 0.19
C SER A 35 -20.93 -0.82 0.69
N GLY A 36 -19.93 -0.89 -0.19
CA GLY A 36 -18.53 -0.72 0.17
C GLY A 36 -18.25 0.71 0.60
N LEU A 37 -17.51 0.87 1.70
CA LEU A 37 -17.17 2.18 2.26
C LEU A 37 -15.89 2.13 3.08
N ILE A 38 -14.93 1.34 2.60
CA ILE A 38 -13.58 1.27 3.17
C ILE A 38 -12.62 2.04 2.25
N GLN A 39 -11.32 1.77 2.32
CA GLN A 39 -10.32 2.66 1.71
C GLN A 39 -10.50 2.83 0.18
N GLU A 40 -10.71 1.75 -0.58
CA GLU A 40 -10.92 1.80 -2.04
C GLU A 40 -12.19 2.57 -2.41
N GLU A 41 -13.33 2.25 -1.79
CA GLU A 41 -14.59 2.90 -2.17
C GLU A 41 -14.62 4.37 -1.78
N ILE A 42 -14.05 4.73 -0.63
CA ILE A 42 -13.90 6.14 -0.23
C ILE A 42 -13.01 6.88 -1.24
N ARG A 43 -11.92 6.24 -1.70
CA ARG A 43 -11.06 6.79 -2.74
C ARG A 43 -11.84 7.02 -4.03
N PHE A 44 -12.63 6.06 -4.49
CA PHE A 44 -13.39 6.19 -5.73
C PHE A 44 -14.58 7.16 -5.63
N ILE A 45 -15.19 7.33 -4.45
CA ILE A 45 -16.25 8.34 -4.25
C ILE A 45 -15.68 9.76 -4.22
N THR A 46 -14.51 9.95 -3.60
CA THR A 46 -13.86 11.26 -3.53
C THR A 46 -13.13 11.63 -4.83
N PHE A 47 -12.71 10.63 -5.60
CA PHE A 47 -12.13 10.72 -6.96
C PHE A 47 -13.02 9.98 -7.97
N PRO A 48 -14.23 10.47 -8.27
CA PRO A 48 -15.23 9.77 -9.09
C PRO A 48 -14.78 9.39 -10.51
N GLU A 49 -13.75 10.05 -11.06
CA GLU A 49 -13.16 9.66 -12.34
C GLU A 49 -12.53 8.26 -12.30
N CYS A 50 -12.10 7.79 -11.13
CA CYS A 50 -11.63 6.41 -10.95
C CYS A 50 -12.74 5.37 -11.19
N ILE A 51 -14.02 5.70 -10.99
CA ILE A 51 -15.15 4.78 -11.21
C ILE A 51 -15.22 4.35 -12.68
N VAL A 52 -14.77 5.20 -13.61
CA VAL A 52 -14.72 4.88 -15.04
C VAL A 52 -13.80 3.66 -15.31
N SER A 53 -12.78 3.44 -14.47
CA SER A 53 -11.90 2.26 -14.58
C SER A 53 -12.65 0.93 -14.47
N MET A 54 -13.78 0.90 -13.75
CA MET A 54 -14.62 -0.29 -13.58
C MET A 54 -15.24 -0.79 -14.90
N ILE A 55 -15.28 0.06 -15.93
CA ILE A 55 -15.81 -0.29 -17.26
C ILE A 55 -14.74 -0.98 -18.11
N PHE A 56 -13.48 -0.61 -17.95
CA PHE A 56 -12.40 -0.97 -18.87
C PHE A 56 -11.44 -2.04 -18.32
N PHE A 57 -11.29 -2.12 -17.00
CA PHE A 57 -10.43 -3.11 -16.37
C PHE A 57 -11.23 -4.37 -16.04
N GLU A 58 -10.75 -5.51 -16.56
CA GLU A 58 -11.17 -6.82 -16.08
C GLU A 58 -10.60 -7.08 -14.67
N LYS A 59 -11.02 -8.18 -14.04
CA LYS A 59 -10.44 -8.67 -12.80
C LYS A 59 -8.92 -8.74 -12.92
N LEU A 60 -8.20 -8.13 -11.98
CA LEU A 60 -6.75 -8.20 -11.90
C LEU A 60 -6.29 -9.62 -11.59
N GLU A 61 -5.39 -10.17 -12.41
CA GLU A 61 -4.66 -11.39 -12.11
C GLU A 61 -3.52 -11.15 -11.11
N ASP A 62 -2.96 -12.20 -10.52
CA ASP A 62 -1.98 -12.11 -9.43
C ASP A 62 -0.72 -11.28 -9.77
N ASN A 63 -0.39 -11.14 -11.04
CA ASN A 63 0.74 -10.37 -11.57
C ASN A 63 0.35 -9.03 -12.21
N GLU A 64 -0.90 -8.59 -12.05
CA GLU A 64 -1.40 -7.36 -12.63
C GLU A 64 -1.68 -6.29 -11.57
N ALA A 65 -1.57 -5.03 -11.95
CA ALA A 65 -1.98 -3.89 -11.16
C ALA A 65 -2.58 -2.84 -12.10
N ALA A 66 -3.52 -2.04 -11.61
CA ALA A 66 -4.06 -0.93 -12.38
C ALA A 66 -3.43 0.39 -11.92
N ILE A 67 -3.16 1.28 -12.88
CA ILE A 67 -2.61 2.60 -12.59
C ILE A 67 -3.48 3.65 -13.25
N ILE A 68 -3.96 4.60 -12.44
CA ILE A 68 -4.82 5.69 -12.87
C ILE A 68 -4.05 6.99 -12.66
N TYR A 69 -3.85 7.73 -13.75
CA TYR A 69 -3.19 9.04 -13.73
C TYR A 69 -4.23 10.14 -13.91
N GLY A 70 -4.05 11.25 -13.21
CA GLY A 70 -4.82 12.47 -13.48
C GLY A 70 -6.19 12.56 -12.85
N ALA A 71 -6.57 11.61 -11.98
CA ALA A 71 -7.85 11.69 -11.27
C ALA A 71 -7.89 12.87 -10.29
N GLU A 72 -8.96 13.67 -10.35
CA GLU A 72 -9.20 14.80 -9.46
C GLU A 72 -10.01 14.39 -8.23
N GLN A 73 -9.71 14.99 -7.07
CA GLN A 73 -10.58 14.91 -5.89
C GLN A 73 -11.64 16.00 -5.95
N PHE A 74 -12.90 15.62 -5.79
CA PHE A 74 -14.02 16.56 -5.79
C PHE A 74 -14.60 16.79 -4.40
N SER A 75 -14.41 15.86 -3.47
CA SER A 75 -15.07 15.88 -2.16
C SER A 75 -14.09 15.72 -1.01
N GLN A 76 -14.29 16.52 0.04
CA GLN A 76 -13.75 16.25 1.37
C GLN A 76 -14.65 15.27 2.11
N TYR A 77 -14.06 14.53 3.05
CA TYR A 77 -14.81 13.60 3.88
C TYR A 77 -14.26 13.54 5.29
N LYS A 78 -15.04 12.94 6.18
CA LYS A 78 -14.62 12.54 7.53
C LYS A 78 -15.19 11.17 7.86
N GLY A 79 -14.61 10.52 8.87
CA GLY A 79 -15.01 9.18 9.27
C GLY A 79 -14.57 8.10 8.28
N TYR A 80 -14.93 6.86 8.56
CA TYR A 80 -14.52 5.68 7.79
C TYR A 80 -15.53 4.55 8.01
N GLY A 81 -15.82 3.76 6.97
CA GLY A 81 -16.86 2.74 7.07
C GLY A 81 -18.20 3.36 7.48
N LYS A 82 -18.82 2.81 8.52
CA LYS A 82 -20.14 3.27 9.00
C LYS A 82 -20.20 4.72 9.48
N SER A 83 -19.06 5.35 9.80
CA SER A 83 -19.01 6.75 10.23
C SER A 83 -18.69 7.73 9.11
N PHE A 84 -18.49 7.24 7.88
CA PHE A 84 -18.16 8.08 6.72
C PHE A 84 -19.24 9.13 6.47
N GLN A 85 -18.81 10.36 6.23
CA GLN A 85 -19.66 11.50 5.92
C GLN A 85 -18.95 12.41 4.92
N PHE A 86 -19.69 12.85 3.90
CA PHE A 86 -19.29 13.99 3.07
C PHE A 86 -19.05 15.21 3.95
N ASN A 87 -17.96 15.95 3.70
CA ASN A 87 -17.52 17.06 4.53
C ASN A 87 -17.33 18.36 3.73
N GLY A 88 -17.93 18.47 2.54
CA GLY A 88 -17.85 19.65 1.68
C GLY A 88 -17.03 19.42 0.41
N ASP A 89 -17.07 20.39 -0.47
CA ASP A 89 -16.36 20.35 -1.75
C ASP A 89 -14.84 20.44 -1.50
N PHE A 90 -14.08 19.69 -2.29
CA PHE A 90 -12.63 19.86 -2.34
C PHE A 90 -12.31 20.97 -3.34
N THR A 91 -11.66 22.04 -2.87
CA THR A 91 -11.39 23.25 -3.68
C THR A 91 -9.90 23.56 -3.84
N GLU A 92 -9.03 22.73 -3.27
CA GLU A 92 -7.60 22.95 -3.37
C GLU A 92 -7.10 22.60 -4.78
N LYS A 93 -6.19 23.41 -5.30
CA LYS A 93 -5.64 23.19 -6.64
C LYS A 93 -4.62 22.06 -6.63
N TYR A 94 -4.67 21.23 -7.66
CA TYR A 94 -3.61 20.28 -7.99
C TYR A 94 -2.56 20.94 -8.88
N ASN A 95 -1.33 20.42 -8.81
CA ASN A 95 -0.36 20.69 -9.85
C ASN A 95 -0.79 20.00 -11.14
N VAL A 96 -0.47 20.64 -12.26
CA VAL A 96 -0.72 20.11 -13.59
C VAL A 96 0.63 19.85 -14.24
N ILE A 97 0.91 18.60 -14.57
CA ILE A 97 2.06 18.25 -15.41
C ILE A 97 1.74 18.75 -16.82
N GLN A 98 2.50 19.74 -17.26
CA GLN A 98 2.37 20.32 -18.60
C GLN A 98 2.92 19.34 -19.64
N GLY A 99 2.14 19.09 -20.69
CA GLY A 99 2.49 18.17 -21.76
C GLY A 99 1.44 18.22 -22.87
N GLU A 100 1.39 17.21 -23.74
CA GLU A 100 0.40 17.18 -24.82
C GLU A 100 -1.06 17.15 -24.32
N LYS A 101 -1.29 16.62 -23.12
CA LYS A 101 -2.64 16.39 -22.56
C LYS A 101 -2.90 17.04 -21.20
N ASN A 102 -1.98 17.85 -20.66
CA ASN A 102 -2.09 18.51 -19.34
C ASN A 102 -2.79 17.65 -18.28
N ILE A 103 -2.02 16.84 -17.55
CA ILE A 103 -2.58 15.91 -16.56
C ILE A 103 -2.45 16.46 -15.15
N ILE A 104 -3.47 16.23 -14.32
CA ILE A 104 -3.38 16.46 -12.88
C ILE A 104 -2.31 15.54 -12.29
N ASP A 105 -1.48 16.06 -11.40
CA ASP A 105 -0.35 15.34 -10.83
C ASP A 105 -0.74 14.37 -9.70
N THR A 106 -1.76 13.55 -9.97
CA THR A 106 -2.29 12.50 -9.09
C THR A 106 -2.05 11.14 -9.72
N VAL A 107 -1.62 10.19 -8.89
CA VAL A 107 -1.28 8.84 -9.31
C VAL A 107 -1.89 7.87 -8.34
N LEU A 108 -2.75 6.98 -8.83
CA LEU A 108 -3.32 5.90 -8.04
C LEU A 108 -2.81 4.57 -8.59
N VAL A 109 -2.28 3.74 -7.71
CA VAL A 109 -1.86 2.37 -8.01
C VAL A 109 -2.75 1.42 -7.22
N ALA A 110 -3.62 0.71 -7.93
CA ALA A 110 -4.54 -0.25 -7.37
C ALA A 110 -3.91 -1.66 -7.38
N ILE A 111 -3.74 -2.20 -6.18
CA ILE A 111 -3.22 -3.54 -5.93
C ILE A 111 -4.13 -4.27 -4.94
N ASP A 112 -4.58 -5.46 -5.30
CA ASP A 112 -5.43 -6.28 -4.44
C ASP A 112 -4.63 -7.24 -3.57
N ALA A 113 -4.90 -7.27 -2.27
CA ALA A 113 -4.29 -8.23 -1.35
C ALA A 113 -5.09 -9.53 -1.28
N ILE A 114 -4.45 -10.62 -0.87
CA ILE A 114 -5.12 -11.89 -0.60
C ILE A 114 -6.01 -11.72 0.64
N HIS A 115 -7.26 -12.16 0.53
CA HIS A 115 -8.17 -12.26 1.66
C HIS A 115 -7.97 -13.61 2.38
N PHE A 116 -7.47 -13.56 3.61
CA PHE A 116 -7.32 -14.76 4.45
C PHE A 116 -8.56 -14.99 5.32
N GLN A 117 -9.07 -16.22 5.32
CA GLN A 117 -10.06 -16.66 6.31
C GLN A 117 -9.41 -16.80 7.69
N GLN A 118 -10.23 -16.85 8.75
CA GLN A 118 -9.72 -16.85 10.14
C GLN A 118 -8.76 -18.00 10.42
N GLU A 119 -9.08 -19.18 9.88
CA GLU A 119 -8.32 -20.42 10.03
C GLU A 119 -7.04 -20.41 9.18
N GLN A 120 -6.94 -19.47 8.22
CA GLN A 120 -5.88 -19.38 7.23
C GLN A 120 -4.88 -18.25 7.51
N ILE A 121 -5.08 -17.45 8.56
CA ILE A 121 -4.24 -16.27 8.84
C ILE A 121 -2.75 -16.65 8.92
N ASN A 122 -2.40 -17.83 9.42
CA ASN A 122 -1.00 -18.27 9.50
C ASN A 122 -0.40 -18.65 8.13
N LEU A 123 -1.22 -18.91 7.11
CA LEU A 123 -0.75 -19.25 5.77
C LEU A 123 -0.08 -18.07 5.07
N GLN A 124 -0.35 -16.83 5.46
CA GLN A 124 0.24 -15.65 4.83
C GLN A 124 1.78 -15.61 4.87
N TYR A 125 2.39 -16.29 5.84
CA TYR A 125 3.85 -16.41 5.95
C TYR A 125 4.44 -17.49 5.03
N ASN A 126 3.61 -18.38 4.48
CA ASN A 126 4.02 -19.37 3.50
C ASN A 126 4.61 -18.69 2.26
N GLU A 127 5.63 -19.31 1.68
CA GLU A 127 6.33 -18.81 0.51
C GLU A 127 5.40 -18.52 -0.67
N PHE A 128 4.41 -19.36 -0.94
CA PHE A 128 3.46 -19.15 -2.04
C PHE A 128 2.69 -17.82 -1.86
N PHE A 129 2.02 -17.66 -0.73
CA PHE A 129 1.22 -16.47 -0.43
C PHE A 129 2.10 -15.22 -0.32
N ARG A 130 3.25 -15.32 0.36
CA ARG A 130 4.19 -14.21 0.49
C ARG A 130 4.73 -13.75 -0.87
N ASN A 131 5.09 -14.68 -1.76
CA ASN A 131 5.61 -14.35 -3.08
C ASN A 131 4.51 -13.75 -3.98
N ARG A 132 3.27 -14.21 -3.88
CA ARG A 132 2.12 -13.58 -4.57
C ARG A 132 1.99 -12.11 -4.18
N GLU A 133 2.02 -11.80 -2.89
CA GLU A 133 1.88 -10.41 -2.41
C GLU A 133 3.08 -9.53 -2.82
N ILE A 134 4.29 -10.09 -2.89
CA ILE A 134 5.47 -9.41 -3.43
C ILE A 134 5.29 -9.12 -4.93
N ILE A 135 4.87 -10.10 -5.72
CA ILE A 135 4.65 -9.95 -7.17
C ILE A 135 3.60 -8.86 -7.43
N LYS A 136 2.49 -8.89 -6.70
CA LYS A 136 1.42 -7.90 -6.80
C LYS A 136 1.91 -6.48 -6.49
N ALA A 137 2.60 -6.30 -5.37
CA ALA A 137 3.15 -5.00 -4.99
C ALA A 137 4.20 -4.50 -6.00
N LEU A 138 5.07 -5.38 -6.51
CA LEU A 138 6.03 -5.04 -7.56
C LEU A 138 5.34 -4.65 -8.87
N ALA A 139 4.31 -5.39 -9.30
CA ALA A 139 3.54 -5.06 -10.51
C ALA A 139 2.99 -3.62 -10.44
N GLY A 140 2.47 -3.22 -9.27
CA GLY A 140 2.01 -1.86 -9.03
C GLY A 140 3.14 -0.82 -8.98
N PHE A 141 4.22 -1.10 -8.24
CA PHE A 141 5.28 -0.11 -7.97
C PHE A 141 6.27 0.11 -9.13
N GLU A 142 6.57 -0.95 -9.89
CA GLU A 142 7.41 -0.88 -11.10
C GLU A 142 6.63 -0.43 -12.33
N GLY A 143 5.32 -0.69 -12.38
CA GLY A 143 4.46 -0.31 -13.51
C GLY A 143 4.28 1.20 -13.70
N ILE A 144 4.73 2.02 -12.76
CA ILE A 144 4.54 3.47 -12.74
C ILE A 144 5.47 4.14 -13.77
N LYS A 145 4.86 4.65 -14.83
CA LYS A 145 5.52 5.19 -16.03
C LYS A 145 5.43 6.71 -16.15
N ILE A 146 5.18 7.43 -15.05
CA ILE A 146 5.14 8.91 -15.06
C ILE A 146 6.55 9.42 -15.31
N GLU A 147 6.89 9.45 -16.58
CA GLU A 147 7.86 10.31 -17.22
C GLU A 147 9.20 10.46 -16.48
N GLU A 148 10.00 9.39 -16.52
CA GLU A 148 11.47 9.51 -16.55
C GLU A 148 11.96 10.18 -17.87
N GLN A 149 11.07 10.74 -18.71
CA GLN A 149 11.37 11.20 -20.07
C GLN A 149 11.11 12.69 -20.37
N ASN A 150 10.56 13.50 -19.45
CA ASN A 150 10.41 14.94 -19.66
C ASN A 150 10.90 15.77 -18.45
N ASN A 151 12.19 16.11 -18.46
CA ASN A 151 12.94 17.25 -17.87
C ASN A 151 12.39 18.14 -16.72
N PHE A 152 11.39 17.75 -15.93
CA PHE A 152 10.89 18.52 -14.78
C PHE A 152 10.48 17.63 -13.59
N ALA A 153 11.37 16.73 -13.15
CA ALA A 153 11.54 16.36 -11.74
C ALA A 153 12.64 15.30 -11.62
N ASN A 154 13.85 15.71 -11.21
CA ASN A 154 14.95 14.80 -10.83
C ASN A 154 14.66 13.99 -9.55
N GLN A 155 13.39 13.77 -9.18
CA GLN A 155 12.99 13.07 -7.97
C GLN A 155 11.88 12.06 -8.25
N LYS A 156 12.21 10.77 -8.11
CA LYS A 156 11.21 9.70 -8.15
C LYS A 156 10.22 9.92 -7.01
N LYS A 157 8.94 10.06 -7.35
CA LYS A 157 7.85 10.15 -6.37
C LYS A 157 7.89 8.96 -5.41
N SER A 158 7.70 9.25 -4.13
CA SER A 158 7.55 8.22 -3.08
C SER A 158 6.20 7.53 -3.20
N ILE A 159 6.16 6.28 -2.75
CA ILE A 159 4.93 5.49 -2.61
C ILE A 159 4.29 5.81 -1.27
N VAL A 160 3.06 6.30 -1.26
CA VAL A 160 2.25 6.55 -0.08
C VAL A 160 1.26 5.40 0.06
N THR A 161 1.44 4.64 1.13
CA THR A 161 0.67 3.43 1.40
C THR A 161 0.36 3.31 2.89
N GLY A 162 -0.07 2.13 3.34
CA GLY A 162 -0.31 1.81 4.73
C GLY A 162 -0.64 0.33 4.92
N ASN A 163 -1.66 0.07 5.72
CA ASN A 163 -2.12 -1.25 6.12
C ASN A 163 -2.85 -2.04 4.99
N TRP A 164 -2.20 -2.18 3.84
CA TRP A 164 -2.70 -2.86 2.64
C TRP A 164 -3.12 -4.30 2.94
N GLY A 165 -4.41 -4.60 2.80
CA GLY A 165 -4.98 -5.92 3.06
C GLY A 165 -5.08 -6.32 4.54
N CYS A 166 -4.78 -5.43 5.49
CA CYS A 166 -4.77 -5.81 6.92
C CYS A 166 -6.11 -5.62 7.65
N GLY A 167 -7.06 -4.92 7.04
CA GLY A 167 -8.39 -4.72 7.59
C GLY A 167 -9.31 -5.90 7.31
N TYR A 168 -10.26 -5.71 6.41
CA TYR A 168 -11.23 -6.74 6.02
C TYR A 168 -10.57 -8.03 5.50
N PHE A 169 -9.41 -7.92 4.84
CA PHE A 169 -8.67 -9.06 4.27
C PHE A 169 -7.75 -9.81 5.26
N LYS A 170 -7.67 -9.34 6.52
CA LYS A 170 -6.97 -10.00 7.65
C LYS A 170 -5.47 -10.27 7.47
N GLY A 171 -4.80 -9.55 6.59
CA GLY A 171 -3.34 -9.56 6.50
C GLY A 171 -2.66 -9.04 7.77
N ASP A 172 -1.48 -9.58 8.07
CA ASP A 172 -0.63 -9.15 9.16
C ASP A 172 0.07 -7.83 8.79
N LYS A 173 -0.09 -6.82 9.64
CA LYS A 173 0.44 -5.47 9.44
C LYS A 173 1.97 -5.45 9.38
N GLU A 174 2.65 -6.27 10.19
CA GLU A 174 4.11 -6.33 10.25
C GLU A 174 4.66 -6.93 8.95
N LEU A 175 4.08 -8.05 8.49
CA LEU A 175 4.44 -8.69 7.23
C LEU A 175 4.16 -7.76 6.03
N LYS A 176 2.98 -7.13 5.99
CA LYS A 176 2.58 -6.25 4.89
C LYS A 176 3.42 -4.99 4.80
N PHE A 177 3.83 -4.40 5.93
CA PHE A 177 4.82 -3.33 5.94
C PHE A 177 6.12 -3.77 5.28
N MET A 178 6.67 -4.90 5.72
CA MET A 178 7.97 -5.39 5.24
C MET A 178 7.94 -5.76 3.74
N ILE A 179 6.86 -6.39 3.26
CA ILE A 179 6.67 -6.70 1.84
C ILE A 179 6.67 -5.41 1.01
N GLN A 180 5.86 -4.43 1.39
CA GLN A 180 5.77 -3.16 0.67
C GLN A 180 7.10 -2.41 0.68
N TRP A 181 7.83 -2.43 1.80
CA TRP A 181 9.13 -1.78 1.90
C TRP A 181 10.20 -2.42 1.00
N ILE A 182 10.24 -3.75 0.91
CA ILE A 182 11.11 -4.46 -0.05
C ILE A 182 10.74 -4.06 -1.48
N CYS A 183 9.45 -4.08 -1.83
CA CYS A 183 9.00 -3.81 -3.19
C CYS A 183 9.25 -2.35 -3.60
N ALA A 184 9.00 -1.39 -2.71
CA ALA A 184 9.33 0.02 -2.91
C ALA A 184 10.84 0.21 -3.10
N SER A 185 11.64 -0.50 -2.29
CA SER A 185 13.10 -0.46 -2.38
C SER A 185 13.62 -0.99 -3.72
N LEU A 186 13.10 -2.13 -4.19
CA LEU A 186 13.43 -2.72 -5.49
C LEU A 186 13.03 -1.76 -6.64
N SER A 187 11.86 -1.15 -6.54
CA SER A 187 11.34 -0.15 -7.49
C SER A 187 12.06 1.20 -7.44
N GLN A 188 13.10 1.33 -6.61
CA GLN A 188 13.87 2.56 -6.41
C GLN A 188 13.05 3.76 -5.91
N ARG A 189 12.04 3.54 -5.07
CA ARG A 189 11.18 4.58 -4.53
C ARG A 189 11.23 4.62 -3.01
N ASP A 190 11.27 5.81 -2.45
CA ASP A 190 11.02 6.00 -1.02
C ASP A 190 9.55 5.70 -0.70
N MET A 191 9.24 5.47 0.56
CA MET A 191 7.89 5.11 1.01
C MET A 191 7.41 6.02 2.14
N ILE A 192 6.15 6.41 2.10
CA ILE A 192 5.42 7.00 3.22
C ILE A 192 4.40 5.97 3.68
N PHE A 193 4.48 5.55 4.94
CA PHE A 193 3.63 4.49 5.49
C PHE A 193 2.67 5.07 6.53
N CYS A 194 1.37 5.02 6.21
CA CYS A 194 0.29 5.56 7.02
C CYS A 194 -0.29 4.48 7.94
N THR A 195 -0.23 4.68 9.26
CA THR A 195 -0.76 3.70 10.24
C THR A 195 -2.18 4.01 10.72
N TYR A 196 -2.79 5.11 10.28
CA TYR A 196 -4.19 5.50 10.55
C TYR A 196 -4.54 5.58 12.04
N ASN A 197 -3.97 6.57 12.73
CA ASN A 197 -4.08 6.87 14.16
C ASN A 197 -3.51 5.80 15.10
N ASP A 198 -2.91 4.73 14.56
CA ASP A 198 -2.23 3.70 15.33
C ASP A 198 -0.79 4.13 15.65
N LYS A 199 -0.63 4.85 16.77
CA LYS A 199 0.67 5.34 17.26
C LYS A 199 1.59 4.24 17.76
N ASP A 200 1.03 3.13 18.25
CA ASP A 200 1.82 1.97 18.66
C ASP A 200 2.45 1.30 17.43
N GLN A 201 1.64 1.10 16.38
CA GLN A 201 2.16 0.63 15.10
C GLN A 201 3.22 1.58 14.53
N GLU A 202 3.01 2.90 14.58
CA GLU A 202 4.00 3.88 14.13
C GLU A 202 5.33 3.70 14.88
N PHE A 203 5.29 3.61 16.21
CA PHE A 203 6.48 3.43 17.04
C PHE A 203 7.22 2.13 16.71
N ARG A 204 6.51 0.99 16.72
CA ARG A 204 7.11 -0.33 16.47
C ARG A 204 7.65 -0.45 15.05
N THR A 205 6.96 0.14 14.06
CA THR A 205 7.44 0.14 12.67
C THR A 205 8.68 1.02 12.49
N ASN A 206 8.77 2.15 13.19
CA ASN A 206 9.98 2.98 13.21
C ASN A 206 11.18 2.25 13.83
N GLU A 207 10.99 1.49 14.90
CA GLU A 207 12.06 0.67 15.50
C GLU A 207 12.61 -0.35 14.48
N ILE A 208 11.74 -1.06 13.77
CA ILE A 208 12.15 -2.00 12.71
C ILE A 208 12.83 -1.29 11.53
N TYR A 209 12.34 -0.12 11.15
CA TYR A 209 13.00 0.71 10.14
C TYR A 209 14.44 1.04 10.55
N GLU A 210 14.67 1.50 11.78
CA GLU A 210 15.99 1.84 12.29
C GLU A 210 16.95 0.63 12.31
N ILE A 211 16.46 -0.56 12.64
CA ILE A 211 17.24 -1.81 12.64
C ILE A 211 17.65 -2.23 11.23
N LEU A 212 16.78 -2.02 10.23
CA LEU A 212 16.93 -2.64 8.90
C LEU A 212 17.26 -1.66 7.76
N LYS A 213 17.23 -0.33 7.97
CA LYS A 213 17.41 0.67 6.91
C LYS A 213 18.69 0.50 6.08
N ASP A 214 19.77 0.08 6.73
CA ASP A 214 21.10 -0.10 6.12
C ASP A 214 21.33 -1.50 5.53
N LYS A 215 20.32 -2.39 5.58
CA LYS A 215 20.37 -3.73 4.97
C LYS A 215 20.04 -3.69 3.48
N TYR A 216 20.46 -4.73 2.75
CA TYR A 216 20.00 -4.98 1.38
C TYR A 216 18.65 -5.72 1.37
N THR A 217 17.91 -5.60 0.27
CA THR A 217 16.55 -6.17 0.12
C THR A 217 16.54 -7.69 0.25
N ASP A 218 17.57 -8.37 -0.26
CA ASP A 218 17.76 -9.81 -0.14
C ASP A 218 17.98 -10.23 1.32
N GLN A 219 18.79 -9.49 2.08
CA GLN A 219 19.00 -9.73 3.52
C GLN A 219 17.69 -9.61 4.30
N VAL A 220 16.88 -8.59 4.01
CA VAL A 220 15.57 -8.42 4.65
C VAL A 220 14.60 -9.53 4.23
N TYR A 221 14.63 -9.97 2.97
CA TYR A 221 13.81 -11.09 2.50
C TYR A 221 14.20 -12.43 3.17
N LEU A 222 15.48 -12.64 3.47
CA LEU A 222 15.94 -13.85 4.19
C LEU A 222 15.34 -13.96 5.59
N ILE A 223 15.09 -12.84 6.28
CA ILE A 223 14.40 -12.82 7.59
C ILE A 223 13.03 -13.48 7.48
N PHE A 224 12.29 -13.27 6.39
CA PHE A 224 10.99 -13.94 6.21
C PHE A 224 11.12 -15.46 6.11
N LYS A 225 12.19 -15.94 5.46
CA LYS A 225 12.44 -17.38 5.37
C LYS A 225 12.74 -17.95 6.75
N GLU A 226 13.60 -17.30 7.53
CA GLU A 226 13.93 -17.71 8.89
C GLU A 226 12.71 -17.69 9.81
N TYR A 227 11.94 -16.60 9.78
CA TYR A 227 10.72 -16.46 10.57
C TYR A 227 9.67 -17.54 10.21
N TYR A 228 9.50 -17.83 8.92
CA TYR A 228 8.60 -18.88 8.48
C TYR A 228 9.03 -20.28 8.94
N GLN A 229 10.34 -20.58 8.99
CA GLN A 229 10.83 -21.84 9.55
C GLN A 229 10.53 -21.96 11.05
N LEU A 230 10.69 -20.87 11.81
CA LEU A 230 10.35 -20.83 13.22
C LEU A 230 8.84 -21.11 13.44
N GLN A 231 7.98 -20.49 12.64
CA GLN A 231 6.53 -20.73 12.71
C GLN A 231 6.14 -22.17 12.34
N LYS A 232 6.83 -22.79 11.39
CA LYS A 232 6.63 -24.21 11.06
C LYS A 232 6.96 -25.12 12.25
N GLN A 233 8.08 -24.88 12.92
CA GLN A 233 8.47 -25.64 14.11
C GLN A 233 7.45 -25.49 15.25
N ALA A 234 6.82 -24.32 15.35
CA ALA A 234 5.75 -24.02 16.28
C ALA A 234 4.37 -24.62 15.90
N GLN A 235 4.30 -25.47 14.87
CA GLN A 235 3.05 -26.01 14.31
C GLN A 235 2.02 -24.93 13.95
N GLY A 236 2.49 -23.78 13.46
CA GLY A 236 1.64 -22.66 13.06
C GLY A 236 1.10 -21.83 14.22
N LYS A 237 1.47 -22.11 15.48
CA LYS A 237 1.23 -21.16 16.57
C LYS A 237 2.25 -20.03 16.48
N GLN A 238 1.79 -18.79 16.37
CA GLN A 238 2.68 -17.64 16.43
C GLN A 238 3.21 -17.49 17.86
N ILE A 239 4.46 -17.92 18.09
CA ILE A 239 5.11 -17.83 19.41
C ILE A 239 5.60 -16.39 19.66
N ILE A 240 5.97 -15.69 18.59
CA ILE A 240 6.51 -14.33 18.61
C ILE A 240 6.09 -13.61 17.33
N SER A 241 5.85 -12.30 17.38
CA SER A 241 5.56 -11.51 16.17
C SER A 241 6.80 -11.39 15.27
N LEU A 242 6.60 -11.01 14.01
CA LEU A 242 7.71 -10.84 13.07
C LEU A 242 8.67 -9.72 13.53
N PHE A 243 8.12 -8.60 14.02
CA PHE A 243 8.92 -7.49 14.53
C PHE A 243 9.71 -7.88 15.78
N ASN A 244 9.09 -8.58 16.73
CA ASN A 244 9.80 -9.03 17.93
C ASN A 244 10.90 -10.06 17.58
N PHE A 245 10.68 -10.90 16.56
CA PHE A 245 11.73 -11.78 16.03
C PHE A 245 12.89 -11.00 15.42
N ILE A 246 12.62 -9.95 14.63
CA ILE A 246 13.66 -9.07 14.07
C ILE A 246 14.47 -8.39 15.17
N ILE A 247 13.81 -7.88 16.21
CA ILE A 247 14.47 -7.25 17.37
C ILE A 247 15.40 -8.26 18.06
N GLN A 248 14.98 -9.51 18.23
CA GLN A 248 15.82 -10.57 18.79
C GLN A 248 17.04 -10.91 17.91
N LEU A 249 16.94 -10.80 16.58
CA LEU A 249 18.09 -11.02 15.68
C LEU A 249 19.10 -9.87 15.71
N ALA A 250 18.70 -8.68 16.15
CA ALA A 250 19.56 -7.50 16.22
C ALA A 250 20.39 -7.41 17.52
N HIS A 251 20.04 -8.21 18.53
CA HIS A 251 20.70 -8.31 19.84
C HIS A 251 21.51 -9.60 19.97
#